data_AF-A0A0G2HJX7-F1
#
_entry.id   AF-A0A0G2HJX7-F1
#
_cell.length_a   1.000
_cell.length_b   1.000
_cell.length_c   1.000
_cell.angle_alpha   90.00
_cell.angle_beta   90.00
_cell.angle_gamma   90.00
#
_symmetry.space_group_name_H-M   'P 1'
#
loop_
_entity.id
_entity.type
_entity.pdbx_description
1 polymer ?
#
loop_
_entity_poly.entity_id
_entity_poly.type
_entity_poly.pdbx_seq_one_letter_code
_entity_poly.pdbx_strand_id
1 'polypeptide(L)'
;MELKRQLGSTMWKRLEAWAVKDAAVPQSQKQLQKIWKLSQPAVSQILQDSDIAVAVKALPRHGNDPIHYLLTGVARLALLDPC
;
A
#
# COMPACT_ATOMS: atom_id res chain seq x y z
N MET A 1 -16.51 -2.69 -2.82
CA MET A 1 -16.56 -2.91 -1.36
C MET A 1 -15.84 -4.17 -0.86
N GLU A 2 -15.74 -5.25 -1.65
CA GLU A 2 -15.11 -6.53 -1.21
C GLU A 2 -13.70 -6.35 -0.62
N LEU A 3 -12.83 -5.60 -1.32
CA LEU A 3 -11.45 -5.35 -0.87
C LEU A 3 -11.39 -4.56 0.45
N LYS A 4 -12.25 -3.56 0.62
CA LYS A 4 -12.35 -2.78 1.88
C LYS A 4 -12.81 -3.65 3.05
N ARG A 5 -13.72 -4.61 2.80
CA ARG A 5 -14.18 -5.57 3.82
C ARG A 5 -13.09 -6.56 4.20
N GLN A 6 -12.32 -7.05 3.23
CA GLN A 6 -11.19 -7.97 3.47
C GLN A 6 -10.07 -7.30 4.28
N LEU A 7 -9.65 -6.11 3.86
CA LEU A 7 -8.56 -5.37 4.51
C LEU A 7 -8.96 -4.75 5.87
N GLY A 8 -10.24 -4.49 6.06
CA GLY A 8 -10.77 -3.76 7.20
C GLY A 8 -10.48 -2.25 7.16
N SER A 9 -11.22 -1.50 7.97
CA SER A 9 -11.24 -0.03 7.96
C SER A 9 -9.88 0.62 8.24
N THR A 10 -9.05 0.01 9.10
CA THR A 10 -7.74 0.58 9.45
C THR A 10 -6.77 0.50 8.29
N MET A 11 -6.73 -0.64 7.59
CA MET A 11 -5.84 -0.82 6.45
C MET A 11 -6.33 -0.04 5.24
N TRP A 12 -7.65 0.02 5.04
CA TRP A 12 -8.24 0.85 4.00
C TRP A 12 -7.81 2.32 4.11
N LYS A 13 -7.87 2.91 5.31
CA LYS A 13 -7.40 4.28 5.55
C LYS A 13 -5.92 4.50 5.20
N ARG A 14 -5.08 3.48 5.35
CA ARG A 14 -3.66 3.55 4.97
C ARG A 14 -3.48 3.57 3.45
N LEU A 15 -4.29 2.80 2.72
CA LEU A 15 -4.31 2.83 1.27
C LEU A 15 -4.87 4.15 0.76
N GLU A 16 -5.90 4.71 1.39
CA GLU A 16 -6.42 6.05 1.09
C GLU A 16 -5.33 7.12 1.29
N ALA A 17 -4.62 7.10 2.43
CA ALA A 17 -3.53 8.04 2.69
C ALA A 17 -2.38 7.95 1.67
N TRP A 18 -2.11 6.74 1.16
CA TRP A 18 -1.18 6.56 0.04
C TRP A 18 -1.75 7.14 -1.24
N ALA A 19 -2.98 6.78 -1.60
CA ALA A 19 -3.63 7.20 -2.84
C ALA A 19 -3.79 8.71 -2.96
N VAL A 20 -4.12 9.40 -1.85
CA VAL A 20 -4.18 10.87 -1.76
C VAL A 20 -2.84 11.51 -2.11
N LYS A 21 -1.73 10.87 -1.76
CA LYS A 21 -0.40 11.39 -2.08
C LYS A 21 -0.06 11.18 -3.54
N ASP A 22 -0.15 9.92 -4.00
CA ASP A 22 -0.16 9.53 -5.41
C ASP A 22 -0.37 8.00 -5.50
N ALA A 23 -1.50 7.58 -6.06
CA ALA A 23 -1.81 6.17 -6.24
C ALA A 23 -0.99 5.50 -7.36
N ALA A 24 -0.56 6.28 -8.37
CA ALA A 24 0.14 5.81 -9.56
C ALA A 24 1.65 5.60 -9.31
N VAL A 25 2.22 6.31 -8.33
CA VAL A 25 3.66 6.34 -8.08
C VAL A 25 4.13 5.21 -7.13
N PRO A 26 5.19 4.46 -7.49
CA PRO A 26 5.83 3.51 -6.58
C PRO A 26 6.40 4.20 -5.34
N GLN A 27 6.20 3.58 -4.17
CA GLN A 27 6.71 4.07 -2.89
C GLN A 27 7.64 3.04 -2.26
N SER A 28 8.78 3.48 -1.74
CA SER A 28 9.65 2.68 -0.89
C SER A 28 9.03 2.50 0.51
N GLN A 29 9.49 1.50 1.27
CA GLN A 29 9.08 1.34 2.68
C GLN A 29 9.30 2.62 3.51
N LYS A 30 10.38 3.36 3.25
CA LYS A 30 10.70 4.62 3.94
C LYS A 30 9.67 5.72 3.65
N GLN A 31 9.11 5.75 2.43
CA GLN A 31 8.04 6.68 2.10
C GLN A 31 6.72 6.24 2.73
N LEU A 32 6.39 4.95 2.68
CA LEU A 32 5.20 4.39 3.34
C LEU A 32 5.22 4.60 4.84
N GLN A 33 6.40 4.51 5.47
CA GLN A 33 6.60 4.88 6.87
C GLN A 33 6.13 6.31 7.18
N LYS A 34 6.49 7.27 6.31
CA LYS A 34 6.08 8.68 6.47
C LYS A 34 4.59 8.88 6.21
N ILE A 35 4.03 8.17 5.23
CA ILE A 35 2.61 8.26 4.86
C ILE A 35 1.74 7.69 5.97
N TRP A 36 2.06 6.49 6.46
CA TRP A 36 1.29 5.81 7.49
C TRP A 36 1.64 6.24 8.92
N LYS A 37 2.72 7.04 9.09
CA LYS A 37 3.26 7.48 10.38
C LYS A 37 3.52 6.31 11.33
N LEU A 38 4.09 5.23 10.78
CA LEU A 38 4.42 4.01 11.53
C LEU A 38 5.93 3.87 11.69
N SER A 39 6.36 2.92 12.50
CA SER A 39 7.76 2.49 12.53
C SER A 39 8.08 1.65 11.29
N GLN A 40 9.34 1.67 10.85
CA GLN A 40 9.79 0.82 9.74
C GLN A 40 9.46 -0.69 9.94
N PRO A 41 9.64 -1.32 11.11
CA PRO A 41 9.24 -2.72 11.31
C PRO A 41 7.73 -2.93 11.18
N ALA A 42 6.90 -1.99 11.65
CA ALA A 42 5.44 -2.09 11.50
C ALA A 42 5.02 -2.00 10.02
N VAL A 43 5.66 -1.13 9.23
CA VAL A 43 5.46 -1.05 7.77
C VAL A 43 5.85 -2.36 7.10
N SER A 44 6.99 -2.95 7.48
CA SER A 44 7.44 -4.22 6.91
C SER A 44 6.48 -5.36 7.23
N GLN A 45 6.00 -5.43 8.48
CA GLN A 45 5.04 -6.44 8.91
C GLN A 45 3.73 -6.32 8.14
N ILE A 46 3.22 -5.09 7.96
CA ILE A 46 2.04 -4.83 7.12
C ILE A 46 2.26 -5.31 5.69
N LEU A 47 3.41 -4.98 5.08
CA LEU A 47 3.71 -5.35 3.69
C LEU A 47 3.97 -6.85 3.49
N GLN A 48 4.24 -7.60 4.56
CA GLN A 48 4.35 -9.06 4.55
C GLN A 48 3.00 -9.75 4.80
N ASP A 49 1.97 -8.99 5.16
CA ASP A 49 0.63 -9.53 5.38
C ASP A 49 0.00 -9.99 4.06
N SER A 50 -0.57 -11.19 4.05
CA SER A 50 -1.20 -11.77 2.86
C SER A 50 -2.42 -10.97 2.40
N ASP A 51 -3.15 -10.33 3.31
CA ASP A 51 -4.33 -9.53 2.98
C ASP A 51 -3.93 -8.26 2.23
N ILE A 52 -2.79 -7.63 2.55
CA ILE A 52 -2.36 -6.43 1.81
C ILE A 52 -1.81 -6.77 0.41
N ALA A 53 -1.34 -8.00 0.19
CA ALA A 53 -0.72 -8.41 -1.05
C ALA A 53 -1.66 -8.35 -2.27
N VAL A 54 -2.99 -8.44 -2.06
CA VAL A 54 -3.98 -8.22 -3.12
C VAL A 54 -4.09 -6.74 -3.52
N ALA A 55 -3.79 -5.83 -2.59
CA ALA A 55 -3.89 -4.39 -2.79
C ALA A 55 -2.55 -3.72 -3.14
N VAL A 56 -1.43 -4.32 -2.75
CA VAL A 56 -0.08 -3.77 -2.90
C VAL A 56 0.83 -4.82 -3.52
N LYS A 57 1.52 -4.44 -4.58
CA LYS A 57 2.51 -5.27 -5.26
C LYS A 57 3.92 -4.74 -5.01
N ALA A 58 4.81 -5.61 -4.55
CA ALA A 58 6.24 -5.33 -4.54
C ALA A 58 6.79 -5.35 -5.97
N LEU A 59 7.55 -4.33 -6.34
CA LEU A 59 8.25 -4.25 -7.62
C LEU A 59 9.60 -4.97 -7.53
N PRO A 60 10.09 -5.55 -8.64
CA PRO A 60 11.40 -6.19 -8.68
C PRO A 60 12.48 -5.20 -8.24
N ARG A 61 13.36 -5.65 -7.35
CA ARG A 61 14.50 -4.86 -6.88
C ARG A 61 15.55 -4.81 -8.00
N HIS A 62 15.88 -3.60 -8.45
CA HIS A 62 17.00 -3.41 -9.37
C HIS A 62 18.28 -3.12 -8.59
N GLY A 63 19.25 -4.03 -8.64
CA GLY A 63 20.55 -3.86 -7.99
C GLY A 63 20.45 -3.60 -6.48
N ASN A 64 21.04 -2.49 -6.02
CA ASN A 64 21.06 -2.14 -4.60
C ASN A 64 19.92 -1.20 -4.18
N ASP A 65 19.04 -0.78 -5.10
CA ASP A 65 17.93 0.12 -4.79
C ASP A 65 16.97 -0.46 -3.75
N PRO A 66 16.28 0.39 -2.97
CA PRO A 66 15.26 -0.09 -2.04
C PRO A 66 14.10 -0.75 -2.80
N ILE A 67 13.47 -1.73 -2.17
CA ILE A 67 12.25 -2.35 -2.72
C ILE A 67 11.16 -1.27 -2.76
N HIS A 68 10.57 -1.09 -3.94
CA HIS A 68 9.44 -0.22 -4.16
C HIS A 68 8.16 -1.04 -4.20
N TYR A 69 7.07 -0.42 -3.76
CA TYR A 69 5.75 -1.01 -3.69
C TYR A 69 4.79 -0.15 -4.49
N LEU A 70 3.81 -0.77 -5.12
CA LEU A 70 2.83 -0.12 -5.95
C LEU A 70 1.42 -0.58 -5.58
N LEU A 71 0.45 0.33 -5.55
CA LEU A 71 -0.95 -0.06 -5.47
C LEU A 71 -1.32 -0.86 -6.72
N THR A 72 -1.98 -2.00 -6.54
CA THR A 72 -2.48 -2.81 -7.65
C THR A 72 -3.60 -2.07 -8.38
N GLY A 73 -3.87 -2.44 -9.65
CA GLY A 73 -4.99 -1.87 -10.40
C GLY A 73 -6.32 -2.03 -9.65
N VAL A 74 -6.51 -3.17 -8.97
CA VAL A 74 -7.70 -3.44 -8.15
C VAL A 74 -7.80 -2.45 -6.98
N ALA A 75 -6.71 -2.21 -6.24
CA ALA A 75 -6.72 -1.23 -5.15
C ALA A 75 -6.97 0.19 -5.66
N ARG A 76 -6.32 0.59 -6.76
CA ARG A 76 -6.52 1.92 -7.35
C ARG A 76 -7.97 2.14 -7.78
N LEU A 77 -8.55 1.18 -8.48
CA LEU A 77 -9.96 1.25 -8.89
C LEU A 77 -10.89 1.30 -7.68
N ALA A 78 -10.64 0.46 -6.68
CA ALA A 78 -11.45 0.44 -5.46
C ALA A 78 -11.34 1.74 -4.63
N LEU A 79 -10.23 2.47 -4.76
CA LEU A 79 -10.03 3.78 -4.13
C LEU A 79 -10.63 4.94 -4.95
N LEU A 80 -10.76 4.77 -6.27
CA LEU A 80 -11.36 5.75 -7.19
C LEU A 80 -12.89 5.70 -7.21
N ASP A 81 -13.48 4.59 -6.78
CA ASP A 81 -14.92 4.38 -6.71
C ASP A 81 -15.40 4.39 -5.24
N PRO A 82 -15.49 5.57 -4.60
CA PRO A 82 -16.04 5.71 -3.26
C PRO A 82 -17.58 5.67 -3.35
N CYS A 83 -18.14 4.49 -3.59
CA CYS A 83 -19.56 4.25 -3.32
C CYS A 83 -19.84 4.25 -1.81
#